data_AF-A0A6C0EUS6-F1
#
_entry.id   AF-A0A6C0EUS6-F1
#
_cell.length_a   1.000
_cell.length_b   1.000
_cell.length_c   1.000
_cell.angle_alpha   90.00
_cell.angle_beta   90.00
_cell.angle_gamma   90.00
#
_symmetry.space_group_name_H-M   'P 1'
#
loop_
_entity.id
_entity.type
_entity.pdbx_description
1 polymer ?
#
loop_
_entity_poly.entity_id
_entity_poly.type
_entity_poly.pdbx_seq_one_letter_code
_entity_poly.pdbx_strand_id
1 'polypeptide(L)'
;MTQEFELELEIGSRIGREEEASTKICAYTSADAREYNQQTDGREATSSFPTNIYRYKFTQSFMDELYQFSKIHQYDDRKSFKEAWLLWVETNLDMINTEIVRLTDLQYDGDIVDKMFKSARYYFRKKSTKKTEPCIRRNYVSVQKDLLDEMDGHIAANIVNDNYKPSDGFSEFCNNNVDALKKGVAHLMEQGMKDSHEIKDKIKKTYKNRYFIFITNK
;
A
#
# COMPACT_ATOMS: atom_id res chain seq x y z
N MET A 1 -39.66 -22.68 25.30
CA MET A 1 -38.52 -23.52 25.68
C MET A 1 -38.05 -24.47 24.57
N THR A 2 -38.70 -24.47 23.39
CA THR A 2 -38.31 -25.30 22.23
C THR A 2 -37.62 -24.50 21.11
N GLN A 3 -37.93 -23.21 20.97
CA GLN A 3 -37.33 -22.34 19.94
C GLN A 3 -35.86 -21.96 20.20
N GLU A 4 -35.45 -21.82 21.46
CA GLU A 4 -34.04 -21.55 21.80
C GLU A 4 -33.15 -22.78 21.57
N PHE A 5 -33.69 -23.99 21.75
CA PHE A 5 -32.95 -25.24 21.57
C PHE A 5 -32.73 -25.58 20.08
N GLU A 6 -33.68 -25.23 19.20
CA GLU A 6 -33.52 -25.37 17.75
C GLU A 6 -32.49 -24.38 17.17
N LEU A 7 -32.44 -23.15 17.70
CA LEU A 7 -31.44 -22.14 17.30
C LEU A 7 -30.02 -22.54 17.72
N GLU A 8 -29.85 -23.16 18.89
CA GLU A 8 -28.55 -23.67 19.35
C GLU A 8 -28.05 -24.86 18.51
N LEU A 9 -28.95 -25.75 18.06
CA LEU A 9 -28.62 -26.85 17.15
C LEU A 9 -28.22 -26.36 15.75
N GLU A 10 -28.85 -25.29 15.26
CA GLU A 10 -28.57 -24.72 13.93
C GLU A 10 -27.26 -23.90 13.90
N ILE A 11 -26.91 -23.25 15.02
CA ILE A 11 -25.62 -22.57 15.21
C ILE A 11 -24.48 -23.61 15.32
N GLY A 12 -24.68 -24.71 16.05
CA GLY A 12 -23.69 -25.79 16.15
C GLY A 12 -23.39 -26.46 14.80
N SER A 13 -24.41 -26.64 13.96
CA SER A 13 -24.28 -27.16 12.58
C SER A 13 -23.57 -26.18 11.62
N ARG A 14 -23.62 -24.88 11.90
CA ARG A 14 -22.92 -23.83 11.11
C ARG A 14 -21.44 -23.73 11.47
N ILE A 15 -21.10 -23.79 12.75
CA ILE A 15 -19.71 -23.75 13.24
C ILE A 15 -18.93 -24.99 12.77
N GLY A 16 -19.57 -26.18 12.77
CA GLY A 16 -18.96 -27.40 12.24
C GLY A 16 -18.62 -27.34 10.74
N ARG A 17 -19.43 -26.63 9.93
CA ARG A 17 -19.17 -26.42 8.49
C ARG A 17 -18.09 -25.36 8.21
N GLU A 18 -17.92 -24.40 9.11
CA GLU A 18 -16.89 -23.34 9.02
C GLU A 18 -15.48 -23.86 9.32
N GLU A 19 -15.32 -24.76 10.30
CA GLU A 19 -14.04 -25.43 10.55
C GLU A 19 -13.68 -26.41 9.42
N GLU A 20 -14.67 -27.09 8.83
CA GLU A 20 -14.46 -28.04 7.74
C GLU A 20 -14.03 -27.35 6.43
N ALA A 21 -14.55 -26.16 6.11
CA ALA A 21 -14.16 -25.40 4.92
C ALA A 21 -12.77 -24.74 5.06
N SER A 22 -12.46 -24.18 6.22
CA SER A 22 -11.13 -23.62 6.54
C SER A 22 -10.06 -24.73 6.57
N THR A 23 -10.40 -25.90 7.10
CA THR A 23 -9.54 -27.09 7.11
C THR A 23 -9.40 -27.70 5.72
N LYS A 24 -10.44 -27.71 4.88
CA LYS A 24 -10.35 -28.17 3.48
C LYS A 24 -9.42 -27.28 2.65
N ILE A 25 -9.51 -25.95 2.76
CA ILE A 25 -8.60 -25.04 2.03
C ILE A 25 -7.13 -25.23 2.49
N CYS A 26 -6.90 -25.47 3.78
CA CYS A 26 -5.56 -25.73 4.34
C CYS A 26 -5.04 -27.17 4.07
N ALA A 27 -5.94 -28.14 3.88
CA ALA A 27 -5.60 -29.52 3.53
C ALA A 27 -5.26 -29.67 2.04
N TYR A 28 -5.96 -28.95 1.16
CA TYR A 28 -5.66 -28.89 -0.28
C TYR A 28 -4.27 -28.28 -0.56
N THR A 29 -3.78 -27.36 0.28
CA THR A 29 -2.41 -26.81 0.15
C THR A 29 -1.31 -27.74 0.68
N SER A 30 -1.65 -28.76 1.45
CA SER A 30 -0.69 -29.64 2.14
C SER A 30 -0.51 -30.99 1.45
N ALA A 31 -1.55 -31.52 0.80
CA ALA A 31 -1.59 -32.91 0.30
C ALA A 31 -1.08 -33.08 -1.15
N ASP A 32 -1.31 -32.12 -2.05
CA ASP A 32 -0.99 -32.31 -3.48
C ASP A 32 0.41 -31.82 -3.90
N ALA A 33 1.19 -31.28 -2.96
CA ALA A 33 2.57 -30.84 -3.23
C ALA A 33 3.58 -32.01 -3.42
N ARG A 34 3.14 -33.28 -3.36
CA ARG A 34 4.04 -34.44 -3.40
C ARG A 34 3.73 -35.50 -4.45
N GLU A 35 2.65 -35.39 -5.22
CA GLU A 35 2.26 -36.47 -6.14
C GLU A 35 1.74 -35.96 -7.48
N TYR A 36 2.59 -35.24 -8.22
CA TYR A 36 2.46 -35.14 -9.68
C TYR A 36 3.85 -35.07 -10.33
N ASN A 37 4.60 -36.15 -10.17
CA ASN A 37 5.81 -36.42 -10.97
C ASN A 37 5.58 -37.71 -11.77
N GLN A 38 5.06 -37.60 -12.98
CA GLN A 38 5.43 -38.46 -14.12
C GLN A 38 4.83 -37.93 -15.43
N GLN A 39 5.74 -37.57 -16.36
CA GLN A 39 5.57 -37.38 -17.82
C GLN A 39 4.36 -36.57 -18.31
N THR A 40 4.52 -35.44 -19.01
CA THR A 40 5.00 -35.42 -20.40
C THR A 40 5.80 -34.17 -20.80
N ASP A 41 6.76 -34.41 -21.70
CA ASP A 41 7.73 -33.52 -22.32
C ASP A 41 7.19 -32.30 -23.10
N GLY A 42 7.95 -31.20 -23.02
CA GLY A 42 8.35 -30.41 -24.19
C GLY A 42 7.61 -29.09 -24.47
N ARG A 43 8.09 -27.96 -23.91
CA ARG A 43 8.70 -26.82 -24.65
C ARG A 43 8.92 -25.57 -23.77
N GLU A 44 10.19 -25.17 -23.75
CA GLU A 44 10.79 -23.85 -23.50
C GLU A 44 10.55 -23.14 -22.15
N ALA A 45 11.43 -23.48 -21.21
CA ALA A 45 11.75 -22.65 -20.05
C ALA A 45 12.45 -21.35 -20.50
N THR A 46 11.73 -20.24 -20.48
CA THR A 46 12.36 -18.91 -20.41
C THR A 46 12.59 -18.55 -18.95
N SER A 47 13.63 -19.14 -18.37
CA SER A 47 14.12 -18.76 -17.04
C SER A 47 14.71 -17.35 -17.09
N SER A 48 13.88 -16.34 -16.86
CA SER A 48 14.32 -14.96 -16.69
C SER A 48 13.86 -14.44 -15.33
N PHE A 49 14.69 -14.61 -14.30
CA PHE A 49 14.53 -13.88 -13.03
C PHE A 49 15.90 -13.45 -12.46
N PRO A 50 16.02 -12.31 -11.75
CA PRO A 50 14.97 -11.37 -11.32
C PRO A 50 15.25 -9.89 -11.66
N THR A 51 14.24 -9.19 -12.18
CA THR A 51 14.06 -7.79 -11.78
C THR A 51 13.50 -7.82 -10.36
N ASN A 52 14.07 -7.05 -9.43
CA ASN A 52 13.55 -7.01 -8.06
C ASN A 52 12.12 -6.42 -8.08
N ILE A 53 11.10 -7.27 -7.89
CA ILE A 53 9.69 -6.87 -7.91
C ILE A 53 9.31 -6.38 -6.51
N TYR A 54 9.34 -5.07 -6.33
CA TYR A 54 8.87 -4.45 -5.08
C TYR A 54 7.33 -4.44 -4.95
N ARG A 55 6.60 -4.58 -6.06
CA ARG A 55 5.14 -4.52 -6.08
C ARG A 55 4.51 -5.55 -7.01
N TYR A 56 4.07 -6.65 -6.42
CA TYR A 56 3.31 -7.69 -7.10
C TYR A 56 1.87 -7.23 -7.38
N LYS A 57 1.51 -7.16 -8.65
CA LYS A 57 0.15 -6.88 -9.14
C LYS A 57 -0.49 -8.17 -9.65
N PHE A 58 -1.81 -8.24 -9.57
CA PHE A 58 -2.56 -9.31 -10.22
C PHE A 58 -2.67 -9.11 -11.74
N THR A 59 -2.99 -10.17 -12.48
CA THR A 59 -3.30 -10.08 -13.91
C THR A 59 -4.51 -9.20 -14.19
N GLN A 60 -4.56 -8.58 -15.38
CA GLN A 60 -5.65 -7.64 -15.72
C GLN A 60 -7.01 -8.35 -15.78
N SER A 61 -7.08 -9.56 -16.36
CA SER A 61 -8.30 -10.38 -16.40
C SER A 61 -8.83 -10.69 -15.01
N PHE A 62 -7.97 -11.14 -14.09
CA PHE A 62 -8.35 -11.39 -12.70
C PHE A 62 -8.80 -10.10 -11.99
N MET A 63 -8.11 -8.99 -12.23
CA MET A 63 -8.46 -7.70 -11.63
C MET A 63 -9.86 -7.22 -12.06
N ASP A 64 -10.24 -7.48 -13.31
CA ASP A 64 -11.55 -7.07 -13.84
C ASP A 64 -12.68 -7.89 -13.21
N GLU A 65 -12.50 -9.21 -13.07
CA GLU A 65 -13.46 -10.11 -12.40
C GLU A 65 -13.60 -9.77 -10.91
N LEU A 66 -12.46 -9.57 -10.22
CA LEU A 66 -12.45 -9.16 -8.82
C LEU A 66 -13.13 -7.79 -8.63
N TYR A 67 -12.98 -6.90 -9.60
CA TYR A 67 -13.65 -5.61 -9.61
C TYR A 67 -15.17 -5.75 -9.79
N GLN A 68 -15.64 -6.60 -10.70
CA GLN A 68 -17.09 -6.86 -10.87
C GLN A 68 -17.71 -7.38 -9.58
N PHE A 69 -17.13 -8.41 -8.97
CA PHE A 69 -17.56 -8.94 -7.67
C PHE A 69 -17.66 -7.82 -6.62
N SER A 70 -16.60 -7.03 -6.49
CA SER A 70 -16.52 -5.95 -5.49
C SER A 70 -17.57 -4.85 -5.70
N LYS A 71 -18.01 -4.65 -6.94
CA LYS A 71 -19.03 -3.65 -7.30
C LYS A 71 -20.44 -4.15 -7.09
N ILE A 72 -20.71 -5.42 -7.35
CA ILE A 72 -21.99 -6.05 -7.03
C ILE A 72 -22.25 -5.97 -5.52
N HIS A 73 -21.23 -6.31 -4.71
CA HIS A 73 -21.30 -6.31 -3.25
C HIS A 73 -20.90 -4.97 -2.60
N GLN A 74 -21.10 -3.85 -3.31
CA GLN A 74 -20.59 -2.55 -2.85
C GLN A 74 -21.24 -2.06 -1.55
N TYR A 75 -22.52 -2.36 -1.38
CA TYR A 75 -23.33 -1.92 -0.24
C TYR A 75 -23.56 -3.01 0.82
N ASP A 76 -22.94 -4.17 0.61
CA ASP A 76 -23.05 -5.29 1.53
C ASP A 76 -22.40 -4.96 2.88
N ASP A 77 -23.02 -5.48 3.93
CA ASP A 77 -22.45 -5.43 5.27
C ASP A 77 -21.23 -6.36 5.39
N ARG A 78 -20.64 -6.40 6.59
CA ARG A 78 -19.44 -7.21 6.82
C ARG A 78 -19.68 -8.71 6.66
N LYS A 79 -20.83 -9.22 7.12
CA LYS A 79 -21.13 -10.66 7.14
C LYS A 79 -21.53 -11.13 5.75
N SER A 80 -22.48 -10.45 5.12
CA SER A 80 -22.96 -10.79 3.77
C SER A 80 -21.84 -10.75 2.74
N PHE A 81 -20.94 -9.75 2.81
CA PHE A 81 -19.79 -9.70 1.92
C PHE A 81 -18.84 -10.89 2.12
N LYS A 82 -18.66 -11.35 3.36
CA LYS A 82 -17.78 -12.50 3.66
C LYS A 82 -18.40 -13.79 3.13
N GLU A 83 -19.71 -13.97 3.29
CA GLU A 83 -20.44 -15.13 2.74
C GLU A 83 -20.38 -15.14 1.21
N ALA A 84 -20.68 -14.00 0.57
CA ALA A 84 -20.58 -13.85 -0.88
C ALA A 84 -19.15 -14.09 -1.40
N TRP A 85 -18.13 -13.65 -0.65
CA TRP A 85 -16.74 -13.91 -0.98
C TRP A 85 -16.42 -15.40 -1.01
N LEU A 86 -16.87 -16.17 -0.02
CA LEU A 86 -16.64 -17.61 0.03
C LEU A 86 -17.27 -18.32 -1.18
N LEU A 87 -18.53 -17.99 -1.49
CA LEU A 87 -19.22 -18.53 -2.67
C LEU A 87 -18.53 -18.13 -3.98
N TRP A 88 -18.05 -16.90 -4.07
CA TRP A 88 -17.33 -16.42 -5.25
C TRP A 88 -15.99 -17.14 -5.44
N VAL A 89 -15.25 -17.39 -4.35
CA VAL A 89 -14.02 -18.16 -4.38
C VAL A 89 -14.27 -19.59 -4.86
N GLU A 90 -15.30 -20.27 -4.33
CA GLU A 90 -15.69 -21.62 -4.75
C GLU A 90 -16.05 -21.69 -6.23
N THR A 91 -16.72 -20.65 -6.76
CA THR A 91 -17.14 -20.62 -8.17
C THR A 91 -15.98 -20.32 -9.13
N ASN A 92 -14.93 -19.62 -8.67
CA ASN A 92 -13.84 -19.11 -9.50
C ASN A 92 -12.46 -19.71 -9.15
N LEU A 93 -12.44 -20.93 -8.59
CA LEU A 93 -11.22 -21.58 -8.11
C LEU A 93 -10.11 -21.65 -9.16
N ASP A 94 -10.41 -22.03 -10.39
CA ASP A 94 -9.40 -22.16 -11.45
C ASP A 94 -8.65 -20.85 -11.73
N MET A 95 -9.40 -19.74 -11.77
CA MET A 95 -8.85 -18.41 -12.00
C MET A 95 -8.01 -17.96 -10.81
N ILE A 96 -8.48 -18.22 -9.58
CA ILE A 96 -7.75 -17.90 -8.35
C ILE A 96 -6.46 -18.72 -8.26
N ASN A 97 -6.52 -20.01 -8.53
CA ASN A 97 -5.36 -20.91 -8.48
C ASN A 97 -4.31 -20.53 -9.51
N THR A 98 -4.72 -20.19 -10.74
CA THR A 98 -3.81 -19.68 -11.77
C THR A 98 -3.05 -18.44 -11.27
N GLU A 99 -3.75 -17.53 -10.58
CA GLU A 99 -3.15 -16.31 -10.05
C GLU A 99 -2.26 -16.59 -8.82
N ILE A 100 -2.62 -17.55 -7.97
CA ILE A 100 -1.80 -18.02 -6.84
C ILE A 100 -0.48 -18.60 -7.33
N VAL A 101 -0.53 -19.53 -8.29
CA VAL A 101 0.64 -20.16 -8.90
C VAL A 101 1.55 -19.09 -9.48
N ARG A 102 0.99 -18.17 -10.29
CA ARG A 102 1.75 -17.10 -10.91
C ARG A 102 2.45 -16.18 -9.90
N LEU A 103 1.80 -15.77 -8.81
CA LEU A 103 2.46 -14.95 -7.78
C LEU A 103 3.50 -15.74 -6.98
N THR A 104 3.28 -17.04 -6.79
CA THR A 104 4.23 -17.94 -6.13
C THR A 104 5.49 -18.13 -6.99
N ASP A 105 5.34 -18.29 -8.30
CA ASP A 105 6.45 -18.34 -9.26
C ASP A 105 7.25 -17.03 -9.29
N LEU A 106 6.58 -15.91 -9.03
CA LEU A 106 7.21 -14.60 -8.84
C LEU A 106 7.84 -14.42 -7.45
N GLN A 107 7.84 -15.46 -6.60
CA GLN A 107 8.41 -15.44 -5.24
C GLN A 107 7.72 -14.44 -4.30
N TYR A 108 6.41 -14.26 -4.42
CA TYR A 108 5.64 -13.50 -3.44
C TYR A 108 5.44 -14.30 -2.14
N ASP A 109 5.97 -13.79 -1.03
CA ASP A 109 5.98 -14.44 0.29
C ASP A 109 4.71 -14.21 1.14
N GLY A 110 3.74 -13.45 0.64
CA GLY A 110 2.54 -13.10 1.42
C GLY A 110 1.32 -14.00 1.13
N ASP A 111 0.31 -13.92 1.99
CA ASP A 111 -0.99 -14.56 1.74
C ASP A 111 -1.72 -13.88 0.56
N ILE A 112 -1.75 -14.61 -0.56
CA ILE A 112 -2.32 -14.16 -1.83
C ILE A 112 -3.85 -14.02 -1.72
N VAL A 113 -4.53 -14.93 -1.02
CA VAL A 113 -5.99 -14.93 -0.90
C VAL A 113 -6.45 -13.78 -0.02
N ASP A 114 -5.77 -13.54 1.10
CA ASP A 114 -6.03 -12.36 1.95
C ASP A 114 -5.75 -11.06 1.21
N LYS A 115 -4.68 -11.02 0.40
CA LYS A 115 -4.39 -9.87 -0.48
C LYS A 115 -5.52 -9.63 -1.50
N MET A 116 -6.08 -10.68 -2.10
CA MET A 116 -7.23 -10.59 -3.01
C MET A 116 -8.48 -10.07 -2.28
N PHE A 117 -8.82 -10.64 -1.13
CA PHE A 117 -9.96 -10.22 -0.31
C PHE A 117 -9.86 -8.75 0.10
N LYS A 118 -8.69 -8.32 0.60
CA LYS A 118 -8.43 -6.92 0.97
C LYS A 118 -8.56 -5.99 -0.23
N SER A 119 -8.07 -6.41 -1.40
CA SER A 119 -8.18 -5.64 -2.64
C SER A 119 -9.65 -5.47 -3.05
N ALA A 120 -10.45 -6.53 -2.99
CA ALA A 120 -11.88 -6.45 -3.27
C ALA A 120 -12.62 -5.52 -2.29
N ARG A 121 -12.49 -5.80 -0.99
CA ARG A 121 -13.28 -5.15 0.07
C ARG A 121 -12.92 -3.69 0.30
N TYR A 122 -11.63 -3.35 0.29
CA TYR A 122 -11.15 -2.02 0.68
C TYR A 122 -10.82 -1.14 -0.52
N TYR A 123 -10.28 -1.70 -1.60
CA TYR A 123 -9.88 -0.92 -2.77
C TYR A 123 -10.99 -0.86 -3.82
N PHE A 124 -11.36 -1.99 -4.43
CA PHE A 124 -12.27 -2.01 -5.58
C PHE A 124 -13.70 -1.57 -5.25
N ARG A 125 -14.20 -1.92 -4.07
CA ARG A 125 -15.48 -1.45 -3.57
C ARG A 125 -15.62 0.08 -3.61
N LYS A 126 -14.59 0.80 -3.12
CA LYS A 126 -14.56 2.27 -3.02
C LYS A 126 -14.03 2.97 -4.29
N LYS A 127 -13.42 2.22 -5.22
CA LYS A 127 -12.86 2.78 -6.45
C LYS A 127 -13.96 3.36 -7.33
N SER A 128 -13.84 4.61 -7.76
CA SER A 128 -14.82 5.23 -8.66
C SER A 128 -14.71 4.67 -10.08
N THR A 129 -15.85 4.50 -10.75
CA THR A 129 -15.94 4.22 -12.21
C THR A 129 -15.58 5.44 -13.06
N LYS A 130 -15.76 6.65 -12.51
CA LYS A 130 -15.37 7.89 -13.17
C LYS A 130 -13.85 7.95 -13.27
N LYS A 131 -13.32 8.03 -14.50
CA LYS A 131 -11.93 8.42 -14.75
C LYS A 131 -11.79 9.87 -14.30
N THR A 132 -11.15 10.11 -13.15
CA THR A 132 -10.80 11.46 -12.72
C THR A 132 -9.84 12.04 -13.74
N GLU A 133 -10.11 13.25 -14.20
CA GLU A 133 -9.19 13.95 -15.10
C GLU A 133 -7.80 14.03 -14.46
N PRO A 134 -6.71 13.89 -15.24
CA PRO A 134 -5.36 13.99 -14.71
C PRO A 134 -5.20 15.32 -13.98
N CYS A 135 -4.87 15.24 -12.68
CA CYS A 135 -4.55 16.45 -11.93
C CYS A 135 -3.32 17.10 -12.57
N ILE A 136 -3.45 18.38 -12.97
CA ILE A 136 -2.34 19.17 -13.50
C ILE A 136 -1.26 19.22 -12.43
N ARG A 137 -0.08 18.67 -12.73
CA ARG A 137 1.06 18.71 -11.81
C ARG A 137 1.47 20.17 -11.62
N ARG A 138 1.65 20.59 -10.36
CA ARG A 138 2.24 21.90 -10.07
C ARG A 138 3.65 21.96 -10.63
N ASN A 139 4.05 23.13 -11.15
CA ASN A 139 5.44 23.38 -11.48
C ASN A 139 6.28 23.25 -10.20
N TYR A 140 7.28 22.39 -10.25
CA TYR A 140 8.18 22.20 -9.12
C TYR A 140 9.14 23.39 -9.04
N VAL A 141 9.11 24.10 -7.92
CA VAL A 141 10.07 25.16 -7.60
C VAL A 141 11.12 24.60 -6.66
N SER A 142 12.41 24.71 -7.00
CA SER A 142 13.51 24.29 -6.13
C SER A 142 13.86 25.37 -5.09
N VAL A 143 14.35 24.96 -3.92
CA VAL A 143 14.98 25.87 -2.96
C VAL A 143 16.43 26.10 -3.41
N GLN A 144 16.93 27.33 -3.31
CA GLN A 144 18.30 27.67 -3.70
C GLN A 144 19.34 26.92 -2.87
N LYS A 145 20.46 26.57 -3.51
CA LYS A 145 21.56 25.85 -2.88
C LYS A 145 22.11 26.57 -1.65
N ASP A 146 22.35 27.87 -1.73
CA ASP A 146 22.89 28.66 -0.62
C ASP A 146 22.03 28.54 0.64
N LEU A 147 20.70 28.64 0.51
CA LEU A 147 19.80 28.47 1.65
C LEU A 147 19.84 27.04 2.20
N LEU A 148 20.02 26.03 1.34
CA LEU A 148 20.12 24.63 1.75
C LEU A 148 21.42 24.38 2.54
N ASP A 149 22.53 24.96 2.09
CA ASP A 149 23.84 24.83 2.74
C ASP A 149 23.82 25.51 4.13
N GLU A 150 23.18 26.66 4.27
CA GLU A 150 22.96 27.32 5.58
C GLU A 150 22.08 26.47 6.53
N MET A 151 21.02 25.83 6.00
CA MET A 151 20.19 24.92 6.79
C MET A 151 21.00 23.71 7.27
N ASP A 152 21.79 23.10 6.38
CA ASP A 152 22.61 21.94 6.68
C ASP A 152 23.68 22.28 7.72
N GLY A 153 24.34 23.44 7.60
CA GLY A 153 25.28 23.94 8.59
C GLY A 153 24.65 24.14 9.97
N HIS A 154 23.47 24.76 10.02
CA HIS A 154 22.74 24.96 11.28
C HIS A 154 22.28 23.64 11.92
N ILE A 155 21.82 22.68 11.10
CA ILE A 155 21.43 21.35 11.59
C ILE A 155 22.65 20.60 12.14
N ALA A 156 23.75 20.56 11.39
CA ALA A 156 24.97 19.86 11.79
C ALA A 156 25.55 20.39 13.12
N ALA A 157 25.49 21.71 13.34
CA ALA A 157 25.96 22.32 14.59
C ALA A 157 25.09 21.96 15.82
N ASN A 158 23.78 21.81 15.64
CA ASN A 158 22.84 21.66 16.76
C ASN A 158 22.38 20.21 17.02
N ILE A 159 22.54 19.30 16.05
CA ILE A 159 22.12 17.89 16.17
C ILE A 159 22.95 17.06 17.16
N VAL A 160 24.00 17.65 17.74
CA VAL A 160 24.79 17.04 18.83
C VAL A 160 24.04 17.13 20.16
N ASN A 161 23.09 18.05 20.30
CA ASN A 161 22.29 18.18 21.51
C ASN A 161 21.14 17.13 21.52
N ASP A 162 21.11 16.28 22.56
CA ASP A 162 20.16 15.17 22.69
C ASP A 162 18.68 15.60 22.68
N ASN A 163 18.38 16.85 23.05
CA ASN A 163 17.03 17.40 23.07
C ASN A 163 16.67 18.21 21.83
N TYR A 164 17.50 18.19 20.79
CA TYR A 164 17.27 19.00 19.61
C TYR A 164 16.12 18.47 18.77
N LYS A 165 15.03 19.23 18.68
CA LYS A 165 13.85 18.92 17.86
C LYS A 165 13.84 19.76 16.60
N PRO A 166 13.40 19.20 15.46
CA PRO A 166 13.39 19.93 14.19
C PRO A 166 12.40 21.10 14.15
N SER A 167 11.38 21.12 15.03
CA SER A 167 10.51 22.29 15.20
C SER A 167 11.24 23.47 15.82
N ASP A 168 12.04 23.19 16.84
CA ASP A 168 12.67 24.17 17.71
C ASP A 168 13.89 24.73 16.96
N GLY A 169 14.68 23.83 16.36
CA GLY A 169 15.77 24.20 15.46
C GLY A 169 15.33 25.00 14.24
N PHE A 170 14.15 24.75 13.68
CA PHE A 170 13.63 25.59 12.60
C PHE A 170 13.30 27.01 13.08
N SER A 171 12.75 27.13 14.30
CA SER A 171 12.38 28.42 14.88
C SER A 171 13.63 29.24 15.20
N GLU A 172 14.66 28.59 15.75
CA GLU A 172 15.98 29.16 15.96
C GLU A 172 16.66 29.56 14.65
N PHE A 173 16.65 28.68 13.64
CA PHE A 173 17.17 28.99 12.31
C PHE A 173 16.52 30.25 11.71
N CYS A 174 15.20 30.40 11.87
CA CYS A 174 14.49 31.58 11.38
C CYS A 174 14.95 32.88 12.04
N ASN A 175 15.32 32.83 13.31
CA ASN A 175 15.78 34.01 14.05
C ASN A 175 17.24 34.34 13.73
N ASN A 176 18.07 33.33 13.51
CA ASN A 176 19.51 33.50 13.30
C ASN A 176 19.89 33.78 11.84
N ASN A 177 19.09 33.31 10.87
CA ASN A 177 19.42 33.35 9.44
C ASN A 177 18.43 34.18 8.61
N VAL A 178 18.02 35.33 9.14
CA VAL A 178 16.99 36.20 8.53
C VAL A 178 17.38 36.65 7.11
N ASP A 179 18.64 36.98 6.87
CA ASP A 179 19.07 37.49 5.56
C ASP A 179 19.12 36.39 4.49
N ALA A 180 19.57 35.19 4.85
CA ALA A 180 19.51 34.02 3.98
C ALA A 180 18.05 33.67 3.63
N LEU A 181 17.15 33.77 4.62
CA LEU A 181 15.72 33.57 4.42
C LEU A 181 15.10 34.62 3.50
N LYS A 182 15.43 35.91 3.66
CA LYS A 182 14.93 36.97 2.76
C LYS A 182 15.33 36.71 1.31
N LYS A 183 16.60 36.34 1.07
CA LYS A 183 17.10 35.99 -0.27
C LYS A 183 16.38 34.77 -0.84
N GLY A 184 16.25 33.72 -0.04
CA GLY A 184 15.55 32.51 -0.46
C GLY A 184 14.06 32.72 -0.74
N VAL A 185 13.37 33.53 0.07
CA VAL A 185 11.97 33.91 -0.15
C VAL A 185 11.83 34.73 -1.43
N ALA A 186 12.69 35.73 -1.66
CA ALA A 186 12.67 36.53 -2.88
C ALA A 186 12.83 35.65 -4.13
N HIS A 187 13.76 34.69 -4.11
CA HIS A 187 13.92 33.76 -5.22
C HIS A 187 12.69 32.87 -5.44
N LEU A 188 12.08 32.34 -4.36
CA LEU A 188 10.86 31.55 -4.50
C LEU A 188 9.70 32.37 -5.10
N MET A 189 9.63 33.66 -4.79
CA MET A 189 8.67 34.59 -5.39
C MET A 189 8.96 34.84 -6.88
N GLU A 190 10.23 35.01 -7.27
CA GLU A 190 10.65 35.13 -8.67
C GLU A 190 10.28 33.87 -9.49
N GLN A 191 10.37 32.69 -8.88
CA GLN A 191 9.97 31.42 -9.50
C GLN A 191 8.44 31.20 -9.55
N GLY A 192 7.65 32.20 -9.14
CA GLY A 192 6.19 32.21 -9.28
C GLY A 192 5.41 31.74 -8.06
N MET A 193 6.05 31.45 -6.92
CA MET A 193 5.32 31.21 -5.67
C MET A 193 4.84 32.54 -5.09
N LYS A 194 3.53 32.80 -5.15
CA LYS A 194 2.94 34.05 -4.66
C LYS A 194 2.37 33.94 -3.25
N ASP A 195 2.05 32.73 -2.80
CA ASP A 195 1.48 32.51 -1.48
C ASP A 195 2.57 32.43 -0.41
N SER A 196 2.52 33.39 0.52
CA SER A 196 3.43 33.46 1.68
C SER A 196 3.35 32.22 2.57
N HIS A 197 2.14 31.65 2.75
CA HIS A 197 1.97 30.44 3.54
C HIS A 197 2.64 29.24 2.86
N GLU A 198 2.50 29.11 1.54
CA GLU A 198 3.12 28.04 0.75
C GLU A 198 4.65 28.14 0.78
N ILE A 199 5.21 29.35 0.69
CA ILE A 199 6.66 29.58 0.81
C ILE A 199 7.15 29.16 2.20
N LYS A 200 6.48 29.61 3.26
CA LYS A 200 6.82 29.27 4.65
C LYS A 200 6.79 27.76 4.86
N ASP A 201 5.73 27.09 4.42
CA ASP A 201 5.58 25.64 4.53
C ASP A 201 6.66 24.89 3.76
N LYS A 202 7.02 25.38 2.56
CA LYS A 202 8.08 24.81 1.75
C LYS A 202 9.43 24.88 2.46
N ILE A 203 9.81 26.05 2.98
CA ILE A 203 11.08 26.24 3.70
C ILE A 203 11.09 25.36 4.97
N LYS A 204 10.01 25.39 5.76
CA LYS A 204 9.87 24.56 6.97
C LYS A 204 9.98 23.07 6.67
N LYS A 205 9.28 22.59 5.63
CA LYS A 205 9.33 21.19 5.21
C LYS A 205 10.73 20.80 4.72
N THR A 206 11.38 21.69 3.98
CA THR A 206 12.75 21.48 3.49
C THR A 206 13.72 21.29 4.66
N TYR A 207 13.66 22.18 5.65
CA TYR A 207 14.47 22.10 6.86
C TYR A 207 14.27 20.79 7.62
N LYS A 208 13.01 20.43 7.88
CA LYS A 208 12.68 19.17 8.59
C LYS A 208 13.16 17.93 7.82
N ASN A 209 12.96 17.90 6.51
CA ASN A 209 13.40 16.80 5.68
C ASN A 209 14.93 16.64 5.74
N ARG A 210 15.66 17.76 5.67
CA ARG A 210 17.14 17.79 5.80
C ARG A 210 17.57 17.22 7.15
N TYR A 211 16.93 17.65 8.23
CA TYR A 211 17.16 17.11 9.57
C TYR A 211 17.03 15.58 9.64
N PHE A 212 15.96 15.02 9.06
CA PHE A 212 15.77 13.56 9.05
C PHE A 212 16.80 12.82 8.19
N ILE A 213 17.32 13.44 7.11
CA ILE A 213 18.45 12.88 6.35
C ILE A 213 19.69 12.79 7.23
N PHE A 214 19.99 13.82 8.03
CA PHE A 214 21.11 13.80 8.97
C PHE A 214 20.94 12.75 10.08
N ILE A 215 19.73 12.54 10.62
CA ILE A 215 19.49 11.46 11.58
C ILE A 215 19.68 10.09 10.93
N THR A 216 19.11 9.89 9.75
CA THR A 216 19.07 8.55 9.12
C THR A 216 20.45 8.10 8.64
N ASN A 217 21.35 9.05 8.37
CA ASN A 217 22.73 8.80 7.95
C ASN A 217 23.74 8.79 9.13
N LYS A 218 23.29 8.95 10.38
CA LYS A 218 24.10 8.64 11.57
C LYS A 218 24.14 7.12 11.79
#